data_AF-A0A2V2V6B8-F1
#
_entry.id   AF-A0A2V2V6B8-F1
#
_cell.length_a   1.000
_cell.length_b   1.000
_cell.length_c   1.000
_cell.angle_alpha   90.00
_cell.angle_beta   90.00
_cell.angle_gamma   90.00
#
_symmetry.space_group_name_H-M   'P 1'
#
loop_
_entity.id
_entity.type
_entity.pdbx_description
1 polymer ?
#
loop_
_entity_poly.entity_id
_entity_poly.type
_entity_poly.pdbx_seq_one_letter_code
_entity_poly.pdbx_strand_id
1 'polypeptide(L)'
;MRIMTHMKTHMRRRDVRFWEMTGKLSFWSRWRRQKKKEEEEQGEGTIAREEEARGQERSVQEKQSSMDAAKQVVDERERQIRKDVYMAMRSSVRADEVVHKILKSMPSQTERTVCFMVIEGCCEESIYKRIYGMVAERLCKSNTKFQVFFAEAFRTRYEHAEDLVEKQIEYTCKIYSHLLRTDSLPWHRCLSVLDIIESDMSQRLMIQWLLQGMVEALGMRAVQERLEKDKELRSSTVKLFPVDANEEGLERAVNLFEAMGLGELGAGVRAQLEKVRRSRRMTLNTNSAPNYNDRFSGGDANHQKGQKRSRKNMMEYI
;
A
#
# COMPACT_ATOMS: atom_id res chain seq x y z
N MET A 1 -14.41 -1.91 34.55
CA MET A 1 -13.69 -2.53 33.41
C MET A 1 -14.68 -3.18 32.41
N ARG A 2 -15.69 -2.45 31.91
CA ARG A 2 -16.72 -3.02 31.02
C ARG A 2 -17.52 -1.97 30.22
N ILE A 3 -16.84 -0.96 29.65
CA ILE A 3 -17.48 0.04 28.77
C ILE A 3 -16.71 0.29 27.45
N MET A 4 -15.48 -0.21 27.28
CA MET A 4 -14.69 0.04 26.05
C MET A 4 -14.77 -1.03 24.95
N THR A 5 -15.61 -2.06 25.10
CA THR A 5 -15.70 -3.17 24.11
C THR A 5 -16.84 -3.06 23.09
N HIS A 6 -17.71 -2.04 23.16
CA HIS A 6 -18.87 -1.94 22.26
C HIS A 6 -18.74 -0.99 21.07
N MET A 7 -17.60 -0.29 20.90
CA MET A 7 -17.40 0.63 19.76
C MET A 7 -16.60 0.04 18.58
N LYS A 8 -16.06 -1.18 18.70
CA LYS A 8 -15.26 -1.82 17.63
C LYS A 8 -16.05 -2.67 16.63
N THR A 9 -17.35 -2.86 16.83
CA THR A 9 -18.15 -3.81 16.04
C THR A 9 -19.15 -3.20 15.05
N HIS A 10 -19.30 -1.87 15.01
CA HIS A 10 -20.25 -1.22 14.09
C HIS A 10 -19.64 -0.69 12.77
N MET A 11 -18.31 -0.71 12.64
CA MET A 11 -17.57 -0.17 11.48
C MET A 11 -17.05 -1.26 10.52
N ARG A 12 -17.71 -2.42 10.45
CA ARG A 12 -17.24 -3.60 9.68
C ARG A 12 -18.26 -4.35 8.83
N ARG A 13 -19.48 -3.82 8.64
CA ARG A 13 -20.51 -4.51 7.81
C ARG A 13 -21.00 -3.76 6.58
N ARG A 14 -20.64 -2.48 6.43
CA ARG A 14 -20.96 -1.67 5.23
C ARG A 14 -19.81 -1.65 4.23
N ASP A 15 -18.57 -1.53 4.71
CA ASP A 15 -17.39 -1.47 3.84
C ASP A 15 -17.09 -2.80 3.13
N VAL A 16 -17.40 -3.95 3.74
CA VAL A 16 -17.21 -5.29 3.14
C VAL A 16 -18.21 -5.58 2.02
N ARG A 17 -19.48 -5.17 2.17
CA ARG A 17 -20.51 -5.35 1.13
C ARG A 17 -20.33 -4.44 -0.08
N PHE A 18 -19.63 -3.32 0.09
CA PHE A 18 -19.24 -2.45 -1.02
C PHE A 18 -18.26 -3.14 -1.98
N TRP A 19 -17.38 -3.99 -1.42
CA TRP A 19 -16.39 -4.76 -2.15
C TRP A 19 -16.85 -6.17 -2.57
N GLU A 20 -17.79 -6.82 -1.87
CA GLU A 20 -18.40 -8.09 -2.36
C GLU A 20 -19.12 -7.96 -3.72
N MET A 21 -19.38 -6.72 -4.16
CA MET A 21 -19.89 -6.40 -5.50
C MET A 21 -18.80 -6.34 -6.60
N THR A 22 -17.55 -6.70 -6.32
CA THR A 22 -16.48 -6.87 -7.34
C THR A 22 -16.68 -8.13 -8.18
N GLY A 23 -17.62 -9.00 -7.81
CA GLY A 23 -18.10 -10.08 -8.68
C GLY A 23 -18.99 -9.57 -9.81
N LYS A 24 -18.38 -9.32 -10.99
CA LYS A 24 -18.99 -9.12 -12.34
C LYS A 24 -19.22 -7.67 -12.81
N LEU A 25 -18.15 -6.90 -12.95
CA LEU A 25 -18.01 -5.52 -13.50
C LEU A 25 -17.98 -4.43 -12.42
N SER A 26 -16.84 -3.76 -12.33
CA SER A 26 -16.71 -2.46 -11.69
C SER A 26 -17.73 -1.47 -12.25
N PHE A 27 -18.16 -0.52 -11.41
CA PHE A 27 -19.09 0.54 -11.80
C PHE A 27 -18.66 1.24 -13.10
N TRP A 28 -17.37 1.54 -13.22
CA TRP A 28 -16.74 2.13 -14.40
C TRP A 28 -16.88 1.27 -15.65
N SER A 29 -16.59 -0.04 -15.57
CA SER A 29 -16.78 -0.95 -16.69
C SER A 29 -18.23 -1.03 -17.15
N ARG A 30 -19.18 -0.99 -16.20
CA ARG A 30 -20.63 -0.99 -16.50
C ARG A 30 -21.06 0.32 -17.16
N TRP A 31 -20.64 1.45 -16.61
CA TRP A 31 -20.93 2.78 -17.13
C TRP A 31 -20.30 3.04 -18.50
N ARG A 32 -19.06 2.59 -18.71
CA ARG A 32 -18.38 2.68 -20.01
C ARG A 32 -19.15 1.90 -21.08
N ARG A 33 -19.64 0.69 -20.76
CA ARG A 33 -20.48 -0.08 -21.69
C ARG A 33 -21.82 0.59 -21.95
N GLN A 34 -22.47 1.11 -20.91
CA GLN A 34 -23.74 1.82 -21.06
C GLN A 34 -23.58 3.04 -21.96
N LYS A 35 -22.54 3.86 -21.74
CA LYS A 35 -22.24 5.02 -22.60
C LYS A 35 -21.90 4.63 -24.04
N LYS A 36 -21.12 3.56 -24.24
CA LYS A 36 -20.83 3.06 -25.59
C LYS A 36 -22.10 2.63 -26.32
N LYS A 37 -23.04 1.98 -25.63
CA LYS A 37 -24.36 1.63 -26.17
C LYS A 37 -25.20 2.87 -26.48
N GLU A 38 -25.25 3.85 -25.58
CA GLU A 38 -25.96 5.11 -25.84
C GLU A 38 -25.36 5.87 -27.05
N GLU A 39 -24.04 5.85 -27.22
CA GLU A 39 -23.35 6.46 -28.37
C GLU A 39 -23.61 5.69 -29.68
N GLU A 40 -23.67 4.35 -29.63
CA GLU A 40 -24.05 3.50 -30.76
C GLU A 40 -25.54 3.69 -31.15
N GLU A 41 -26.44 3.73 -30.17
CA GLU A 41 -27.87 4.00 -30.38
C GLU A 41 -28.14 5.43 -30.89
N GLN A 42 -27.35 6.42 -30.46
CA GLN A 42 -27.40 7.78 -31.01
C GLN A 42 -26.76 7.90 -32.39
N GLY A 43 -25.86 6.98 -32.77
CA GLY A 43 -25.30 6.88 -34.11
C GLY A 43 -26.25 6.24 -35.14
N GLU A 44 -27.22 5.43 -34.69
CA GLU A 44 -28.23 4.78 -35.53
C GLU A 44 -29.64 5.38 -35.41
N GLY A 45 -29.83 6.38 -34.53
CA GLY A 45 -31.13 6.90 -34.12
C GLY A 45 -31.57 8.23 -34.74
N THR A 46 -31.62 8.34 -36.06
CA THR A 46 -32.52 9.32 -36.71
C THR A 46 -33.55 8.57 -37.55
N ILE A 47 -34.63 8.09 -36.91
CA ILE A 47 -36.02 8.08 -37.40
C ILE A 47 -36.93 7.75 -36.21
N ALA A 48 -37.75 8.75 -35.87
CA ALA A 48 -39.04 8.77 -35.18
C ALA A 48 -39.50 7.57 -34.32
N ARG A 49 -39.98 7.87 -33.10
CA ARG A 49 -41.43 7.88 -32.79
C ARG A 49 -41.71 8.41 -31.38
N GLU A 50 -42.45 9.50 -31.31
CA GLU A 50 -43.29 9.89 -30.16
C GLU A 50 -44.58 9.03 -30.18
N GLU A 51 -45.06 8.61 -29.01
CA GLU A 51 -46.49 8.61 -28.66
C GLU A 51 -46.72 8.36 -27.16
N GLU A 52 -47.71 9.06 -26.62
CA GLU A 52 -48.08 9.20 -25.20
C GLU A 52 -49.03 8.11 -24.66
N ALA A 53 -49.12 8.05 -23.31
CA ALA A 53 -50.36 8.14 -22.51
C ALA A 53 -50.87 6.94 -21.66
N ARG A 54 -51.11 7.27 -20.36
CA ARG A 54 -52.09 6.75 -19.35
C ARG A 54 -51.82 5.35 -18.74
N GLY A 55 -52.06 5.05 -17.45
CA GLY A 55 -52.59 5.75 -16.28
C GLY A 55 -52.95 4.72 -15.17
N GLN A 56 -53.17 5.22 -13.94
CA GLN A 56 -53.84 4.64 -12.74
C GLN A 56 -53.05 4.02 -11.56
N GLU A 57 -53.50 4.48 -10.39
CA GLU A 57 -53.04 4.32 -9.01
C GLU A 57 -53.38 2.96 -8.38
N ARG A 58 -52.63 2.57 -7.33
CA ARG A 58 -53.20 2.04 -6.06
C ARG A 58 -52.18 1.99 -4.94
N SER A 59 -52.72 2.10 -3.73
CA SER A 59 -52.13 2.62 -2.51
C SER A 59 -51.77 1.57 -1.44
N VAL A 60 -50.92 2.00 -0.49
CA VAL A 60 -50.70 1.55 0.89
C VAL A 60 -49.86 0.29 1.14
N GLN A 61 -48.60 0.49 1.57
CA GLN A 61 -48.00 -0.27 2.67
C GLN A 61 -46.90 0.54 3.37
N GLU A 62 -47.31 1.56 4.13
CA GLU A 62 -46.44 2.33 5.01
C GLU A 62 -46.31 1.61 6.36
N LYS A 63 -45.11 1.09 6.64
CA LYS A 63 -44.43 1.16 7.97
C LYS A 63 -43.14 0.30 8.09
N GLN A 64 -42.75 -0.46 7.06
CA GLN A 64 -41.38 -1.01 6.93
C GLN A 64 -40.49 -0.24 5.92
N SER A 65 -41.07 0.67 5.14
CA SER A 65 -40.44 1.32 3.98
C SER A 65 -39.48 2.47 4.30
N SER A 66 -39.46 3.03 5.51
CA SER A 66 -38.64 4.22 5.79
C SER A 66 -37.14 3.92 5.84
N MET A 67 -36.73 2.75 6.33
CA MET A 67 -35.32 2.35 6.32
C MET A 67 -34.83 1.91 4.95
N ASP A 68 -35.67 1.30 4.11
CA ASP A 68 -35.27 0.90 2.76
C ASP A 68 -35.43 2.02 1.73
N ALA A 69 -36.41 2.91 1.88
CA ALA A 69 -36.50 4.14 1.08
C ALA A 69 -35.36 5.11 1.41
N ALA A 70 -35.01 5.29 2.69
CA ALA A 70 -33.84 6.10 3.06
C ALA A 70 -32.53 5.46 2.54
N LYS A 71 -32.40 4.14 2.57
CA LYS A 71 -31.26 3.44 1.95
C LYS A 71 -31.23 3.59 0.43
N GLN A 72 -32.38 3.46 -0.25
CA GLN A 72 -32.49 3.63 -1.71
C GLN A 72 -32.18 5.08 -2.13
N VAL A 73 -32.63 6.08 -1.37
CA VAL A 73 -32.34 7.49 -1.63
C VAL A 73 -30.86 7.81 -1.41
N VAL A 74 -30.22 7.22 -0.39
CA VAL A 74 -28.77 7.36 -0.17
C VAL A 74 -27.98 6.69 -1.30
N ASP A 75 -28.39 5.50 -1.74
CA ASP A 75 -27.75 4.79 -2.86
C ASP A 75 -27.91 5.53 -4.19
N GLU A 76 -29.07 6.16 -4.46
CA GLU A 76 -29.26 6.94 -5.69
C GLU A 76 -28.43 8.23 -5.70
N ARG A 77 -28.30 8.92 -4.56
CA ARG A 77 -27.40 10.09 -4.44
C ARG A 77 -25.95 9.71 -4.66
N GLU A 78 -25.50 8.63 -4.03
CA GLU A 78 -24.14 8.13 -4.20
C GLU A 78 -23.88 7.73 -5.67
N ARG A 79 -24.83 7.03 -6.28
CA ARG A 79 -24.79 6.67 -7.70
C ARG A 79 -24.67 7.91 -8.59
N GLN A 80 -25.45 8.97 -8.32
CA GLN A 80 -25.37 10.21 -9.10
C GLN A 80 -23.99 10.85 -9.02
N ILE A 81 -23.39 10.93 -7.83
CA ILE A 81 -22.03 11.49 -7.67
C ILE A 81 -21.00 10.68 -8.46
N ARG A 82 -21.12 9.34 -8.45
CA ARG A 82 -20.23 8.50 -9.25
C ARG A 82 -20.37 8.76 -10.75
N LYS A 83 -21.60 9.00 -11.24
CA LYS A 83 -21.83 9.42 -12.63
C LYS A 83 -21.19 10.78 -12.91
N ASP A 84 -21.38 11.74 -12.02
CA ASP A 84 -20.86 13.09 -12.20
C ASP A 84 -19.32 13.12 -12.23
N VAL A 85 -18.66 12.36 -11.35
CA VAL A 85 -17.19 12.21 -11.35
C VAL A 85 -16.72 11.53 -12.64
N TYR A 86 -17.40 10.45 -13.07
CA TYR A 86 -17.08 9.78 -14.33
C TYR A 86 -17.19 10.75 -15.52
N MET A 87 -18.30 11.47 -15.63
CA MET A 87 -18.54 12.43 -16.71
C MET A 87 -17.55 13.59 -16.66
N ALA A 88 -17.21 14.10 -15.48
CA ALA A 88 -16.20 15.14 -15.32
C ALA A 88 -14.82 14.67 -15.81
N MET A 89 -14.40 13.46 -15.42
CA MET A 89 -13.11 12.89 -15.83
C MET A 89 -13.03 12.60 -17.34
N ARG A 90 -14.14 12.21 -17.98
CA ARG A 90 -14.18 11.89 -19.41
C ARG A 90 -14.37 13.10 -20.32
N SER A 91 -15.05 14.13 -19.85
CA SER A 91 -15.40 15.31 -20.66
C SER A 91 -14.35 16.43 -20.63
N SER A 92 -13.31 16.32 -19.80
CA SER A 92 -12.31 17.37 -19.64
C SER A 92 -10.89 16.86 -19.87
N VAL A 93 -10.09 17.68 -20.55
CA VAL A 93 -8.67 17.39 -20.83
C VAL A 93 -7.78 17.96 -19.73
N ARG A 94 -8.18 19.07 -19.10
CA ARG A 94 -7.42 19.74 -18.05
C ARG A 94 -7.91 19.33 -16.67
N ALA A 95 -6.98 19.02 -15.78
CA ALA A 95 -7.30 18.62 -14.41
C ALA A 95 -7.96 19.74 -13.58
N ASP A 96 -7.68 21.03 -13.86
CA ASP A 96 -8.38 22.15 -13.20
C ASP A 96 -9.88 22.15 -13.49
N GLU A 97 -10.25 21.93 -14.76
CA GLU A 97 -11.65 21.89 -15.19
C GLU A 97 -12.39 20.70 -14.57
N VAL A 98 -11.74 19.54 -14.51
CA VAL A 98 -12.28 18.35 -13.84
C VAL A 98 -12.59 18.65 -12.38
N VAL A 99 -11.62 19.19 -11.64
CA VAL A 99 -11.77 19.47 -10.20
C VAL A 99 -12.85 20.52 -9.97
N HIS A 100 -12.89 21.57 -10.80
CA HIS A 100 -13.95 22.57 -10.72
C HIS A 100 -15.34 21.96 -10.94
N LYS A 101 -15.50 21.08 -11.95
CA LYS A 101 -16.77 20.36 -12.19
C LYS A 101 -17.15 19.48 -11.01
N ILE A 102 -16.21 18.69 -10.49
CA ILE A 102 -16.42 17.79 -9.34
C ILE A 102 -16.83 18.59 -8.11
N LEU A 103 -16.10 19.65 -7.76
CA LEU A 103 -16.40 20.45 -6.57
C LEU A 103 -17.72 21.21 -6.68
N LYS A 104 -18.12 21.61 -7.90
CA LYS A 104 -19.41 22.28 -8.14
C LYS A 104 -20.61 21.33 -7.99
N SER A 105 -20.48 20.07 -8.40
CA SER A 105 -21.57 19.08 -8.30
C SER A 105 -21.61 18.35 -6.95
N MET A 106 -20.61 18.56 -6.09
CA MET A 106 -20.42 17.80 -4.85
C MET A 106 -21.38 18.25 -3.72
N PRO A 107 -22.22 17.34 -3.19
CA PRO A 107 -22.92 17.56 -1.92
C PRO A 107 -21.97 17.44 -0.73
N SER A 108 -22.34 18.03 0.41
CA SER A 108 -21.57 17.87 1.65
C SER A 108 -21.39 16.39 2.04
N GLN A 109 -20.20 16.02 2.53
CA GLN A 109 -19.84 14.68 3.03
C GLN A 109 -19.65 13.58 1.96
N THR A 110 -19.40 13.96 0.71
CA THR A 110 -19.21 13.00 -0.40
C THR A 110 -17.76 12.94 -0.89
N GLU A 111 -16.85 13.62 -0.18
CA GLU A 111 -15.42 13.69 -0.49
C GLU A 111 -14.79 12.29 -0.57
N ARG A 112 -15.21 11.37 0.31
CA ARG A 112 -14.76 9.97 0.33
C ARG A 112 -15.05 9.26 -1.00
N THR A 113 -16.31 9.29 -1.44
CA THR A 113 -16.74 8.62 -2.68
C THR A 113 -15.97 9.18 -3.88
N VAL A 114 -15.72 10.49 -3.92
CA VAL A 114 -14.93 11.12 -4.99
C VAL A 114 -13.48 10.61 -5.01
N CYS A 115 -12.79 10.57 -3.87
CA CYS A 115 -11.42 10.01 -3.80
C CYS A 115 -11.35 8.59 -4.36
N PHE A 116 -12.26 7.72 -3.93
CA PHE A 116 -12.31 6.32 -4.37
C PHE A 116 -12.61 6.23 -5.87
N MET A 117 -13.57 7.00 -6.36
CA MET A 117 -13.93 7.03 -7.78
C MET A 117 -12.79 7.48 -8.69
N VAL A 118 -11.95 8.43 -8.26
CA VAL A 118 -10.77 8.86 -9.03
C VAL A 118 -9.76 7.73 -9.14
N ILE A 119 -9.50 6.99 -8.05
CA ILE A 119 -8.54 5.86 -8.05
C ILE A 119 -9.07 4.69 -8.89
N GLU A 120 -10.32 4.31 -8.67
CA GLU A 120 -10.97 3.24 -9.44
C GLU A 120 -11.02 3.58 -10.92
N GLY A 121 -11.35 4.82 -11.26
CA GLY A 121 -11.38 5.29 -12.63
C GLY A 121 -10.02 5.18 -13.31
N CYS A 122 -8.93 5.40 -12.58
CA CYS A 122 -7.59 5.21 -13.12
C CYS A 122 -7.30 3.73 -13.39
N CYS A 123 -7.70 2.84 -12.49
CA CYS A 123 -7.45 1.40 -12.58
C CYS A 123 -8.18 0.73 -13.76
N GLU A 124 -9.24 1.36 -14.25
CA GLU A 124 -10.09 0.86 -15.35
C GLU A 124 -9.66 1.37 -16.73
N GLU A 125 -8.71 2.31 -16.80
CA GLU A 125 -8.18 2.77 -18.07
C GLU A 125 -7.25 1.72 -18.69
N SER A 126 -7.23 1.66 -20.03
CA SER A 126 -6.34 0.74 -20.75
C SER A 126 -4.86 1.12 -20.57
N ILE A 127 -4.58 2.41 -20.44
CA ILE A 127 -3.24 3.00 -20.30
C ILE A 127 -3.30 4.04 -19.18
N TYR A 128 -2.26 4.12 -18.36
CA TYR A 128 -2.16 5.13 -17.31
C TYR A 128 -2.19 6.55 -17.89
N LYS A 129 -3.08 7.39 -17.38
CA LYS A 129 -3.20 8.80 -17.76
C LYS A 129 -2.77 9.68 -16.59
N ARG A 130 -1.78 10.56 -16.81
CA ARG A 130 -1.27 11.49 -15.79
C ARG A 130 -2.32 12.43 -15.19
N ILE A 131 -3.44 12.65 -15.90
CA ILE A 131 -4.55 13.49 -15.43
C ILE A 131 -5.08 13.03 -14.07
N TYR A 132 -5.12 11.72 -13.78
CA TYR A 132 -5.64 11.20 -12.51
C TYR A 132 -4.78 11.65 -11.32
N GLY A 133 -3.46 11.57 -11.42
CA GLY A 133 -2.54 12.09 -10.40
C GLY A 133 -2.65 13.60 -10.22
N MET A 134 -2.81 14.34 -11.33
CA MET A 134 -2.99 15.79 -11.34
C MET A 134 -4.32 16.27 -10.73
N VAL A 135 -5.39 15.49 -10.91
CA VAL A 135 -6.70 15.74 -10.28
C VAL A 135 -6.62 15.46 -8.78
N ALA A 136 -6.03 14.33 -8.40
CA ALA A 136 -5.84 13.98 -7.00
C ALA A 136 -5.00 15.03 -6.25
N GLU A 137 -3.92 15.54 -6.86
CA GLU A 137 -3.10 16.62 -6.31
C GLU A 137 -3.94 17.87 -5.99
N ARG A 138 -4.74 18.33 -6.96
CA ARG A 138 -5.57 19.52 -6.81
C ARG A 138 -6.66 19.33 -5.75
N LEU A 139 -7.27 18.15 -5.67
CA LEU A 139 -8.23 17.82 -4.62
C LEU A 139 -7.57 17.82 -3.23
N CYS A 140 -6.39 17.22 -3.08
CA CYS A 140 -5.65 17.23 -1.82
C CYS A 140 -5.23 18.65 -1.39
N LYS A 141 -4.92 19.53 -2.33
CA LYS A 141 -4.57 20.93 -2.08
C LYS A 141 -5.78 21.83 -1.78
N SER A 142 -6.98 21.46 -2.24
CA SER A 142 -8.19 22.25 -2.01
C SER A 142 -8.76 22.06 -0.60
N ASN A 143 -8.79 20.83 -0.09
CA ASN A 143 -9.32 20.53 1.25
C ASN A 143 -8.56 19.38 1.92
N THR A 144 -8.17 19.58 3.18
CA THR A 144 -7.46 18.58 4.01
C THR A 144 -8.27 17.30 4.22
N LYS A 145 -9.60 17.35 4.12
CA LYS A 145 -10.44 16.14 4.13
C LYS A 145 -10.11 15.17 3.01
N PHE A 146 -9.80 15.67 1.80
CA PHE A 146 -9.42 14.79 0.69
C PHE A 146 -8.12 14.06 1.01
N GLN A 147 -7.17 14.69 1.69
CA GLN A 147 -5.92 14.02 2.11
C GLN A 147 -6.20 12.84 3.04
N VAL A 148 -7.16 12.98 3.98
CA VAL A 148 -7.60 11.88 4.86
C VAL A 148 -8.20 10.74 4.04
N PHE A 149 -9.13 11.06 3.13
CA PHE A 149 -9.82 10.04 2.35
C PHE A 149 -8.95 9.38 1.27
N PHE A 150 -7.97 10.09 0.69
CA PHE A 150 -6.95 9.48 -0.17
C PHE A 150 -6.04 8.55 0.63
N ALA A 151 -5.62 8.93 1.84
CA ALA A 151 -4.85 8.02 2.69
C ALA A 151 -5.67 6.77 3.08
N GLU A 152 -6.96 6.95 3.39
CA GLU A 152 -7.88 5.84 3.66
C GLU A 152 -8.04 4.94 2.43
N ALA A 153 -8.22 5.52 1.24
CA ALA A 153 -8.34 4.77 0.01
C ALA A 153 -7.07 3.97 -0.30
N PHE A 154 -5.88 4.54 -0.08
CA PHE A 154 -4.61 3.81 -0.21
C PHE A 154 -4.57 2.61 0.73
N ARG A 155 -4.90 2.84 2.01
CA ARG A 155 -4.94 1.79 3.02
C ARG A 155 -5.86 0.64 2.61
N THR A 156 -7.09 0.94 2.18
CA THR A 156 -8.03 -0.08 1.73
C THR A 156 -7.49 -0.88 0.54
N ARG A 157 -6.84 -0.20 -0.42
CA ARG A 157 -6.24 -0.85 -1.61
C ARG A 157 -5.03 -1.71 -1.26
N TYR A 158 -4.27 -1.34 -0.23
CA TYR A 158 -3.16 -2.15 0.27
C TYR A 158 -3.65 -3.38 1.03
N GLU A 159 -4.62 -3.20 1.94
CA GLU A 159 -5.21 -4.30 2.71
C GLU A 159 -5.86 -5.35 1.79
N HIS A 160 -6.51 -4.92 0.70
CA HIS A 160 -7.16 -5.81 -0.30
C HIS A 160 -6.34 -5.92 -1.60
N ALA A 161 -5.01 -5.84 -1.52
CA ALA A 161 -4.16 -5.87 -2.71
C ALA A 161 -4.25 -7.22 -3.46
N GLU A 162 -4.65 -8.29 -2.80
CA GLU A 162 -4.85 -9.62 -3.39
C GLU A 162 -5.95 -9.67 -4.45
N ASP A 163 -6.99 -8.83 -4.32
CA ASP A 163 -8.10 -8.73 -5.27
C ASP A 163 -7.73 -7.94 -6.53
N LEU A 164 -6.57 -7.28 -6.53
CA LEU A 164 -6.15 -6.35 -7.57
C LEU A 164 -5.29 -7.03 -8.62
N VAL A 165 -5.58 -6.72 -9.87
CA VAL A 165 -4.70 -7.08 -10.98
C VAL A 165 -3.42 -6.24 -10.92
N GLU A 166 -2.28 -6.80 -11.31
CA GLU A 166 -0.96 -6.13 -11.30
C GLU A 166 -0.99 -4.72 -11.89
N LYS A 167 -1.62 -4.54 -13.05
CA LYS A 167 -1.79 -3.22 -13.68
C LYS A 167 -2.52 -2.21 -12.79
N GLN A 168 -3.53 -2.66 -12.03
CA GLN A 168 -4.27 -1.79 -11.12
C GLN A 168 -3.42 -1.38 -9.92
N ILE A 169 -2.55 -2.27 -9.44
CA ILE A 169 -1.56 -1.97 -8.39
C ILE A 169 -0.60 -0.90 -8.90
N GLU A 170 -0.01 -1.11 -10.09
CA GLU A 170 0.90 -0.16 -10.73
C GLU A 170 0.25 1.23 -10.87
N TYR A 171 -0.99 1.31 -11.36
CA TYR A 171 -1.66 2.59 -11.61
C TYR A 171 -2.03 3.30 -10.31
N THR A 172 -2.42 2.54 -9.29
CA THR A 172 -2.62 3.08 -7.94
C THR A 172 -1.30 3.70 -7.45
N CYS A 173 -0.19 2.96 -7.51
CA CYS A 173 1.13 3.46 -7.08
C CYS A 173 1.59 4.70 -7.85
N LYS A 174 1.33 4.79 -9.17
CA LYS A 174 1.65 5.98 -9.98
C LYS A 174 0.92 7.24 -9.52
N ILE A 175 -0.33 7.14 -9.10
CA ILE A 175 -1.07 8.26 -8.50
C ILE A 175 -0.40 8.68 -7.19
N TYR A 176 -0.15 7.73 -6.28
CA TYR A 176 0.40 8.04 -4.96
C TYR A 176 1.84 8.54 -5.03
N SER A 177 2.68 8.00 -5.92
CA SER A 177 4.02 8.57 -6.17
C SER A 177 3.92 10.04 -6.60
N HIS A 178 3.00 10.40 -7.49
CA HIS A 178 2.80 11.81 -7.88
C HIS A 178 2.32 12.67 -6.70
N LEU A 179 1.41 12.16 -5.85
CA LEU A 179 0.94 12.87 -4.65
C LEU A 179 2.06 13.10 -3.63
N LEU A 180 2.91 12.10 -3.40
CA LEU A 180 4.04 12.17 -2.48
C LEU A 180 5.15 13.09 -3.00
N ARG A 181 5.43 13.05 -4.31
CA ARG A 181 6.41 13.93 -4.97
C ARG A 181 6.00 15.41 -4.89
N THR A 182 4.71 15.69 -4.99
CA THR A 182 4.16 17.06 -4.96
C THR A 182 3.84 17.57 -3.56
N ASP A 183 4.16 16.79 -2.52
CA ASP A 183 3.83 17.07 -1.12
C ASP A 183 2.33 17.38 -0.90
N SER A 184 1.47 16.81 -1.74
CA SER A 184 0.01 16.95 -1.63
C SER A 184 -0.58 16.02 -0.57
N LEU A 185 0.10 14.90 -0.32
CA LEU A 185 -0.26 13.94 0.72
C LEU A 185 0.95 13.75 1.67
N PRO A 186 0.77 13.89 3.00
CA PRO A 186 1.84 13.64 3.94
C PRO A 186 2.33 12.19 3.88
N TRP A 187 3.65 11.98 3.80
CA TRP A 187 4.25 10.66 3.59
C TRP A 187 3.90 9.67 4.71
N HIS A 188 3.82 10.14 5.96
CA HIS A 188 3.48 9.31 7.11
C HIS A 188 2.09 8.66 6.98
N ARG A 189 1.12 9.34 6.35
CA ARG A 189 -0.24 8.79 6.19
C ARG A 189 -0.32 7.66 5.18
N CYS A 190 0.50 7.72 4.14
CA CYS A 190 0.56 6.70 3.10
C CYS A 190 1.43 5.51 3.53
N LEU A 191 2.64 5.78 4.02
CA LEU A 191 3.64 4.76 4.30
C LEU A 191 3.42 4.01 5.61
N SER A 192 2.59 4.52 6.53
CA SER A 192 2.33 3.88 7.84
C SER A 192 1.67 2.50 7.78
N VAL A 193 0.99 2.20 6.67
CA VAL A 193 0.27 0.93 6.49
C VAL A 193 1.20 -0.16 5.96
N LEU A 194 2.32 0.21 5.35
CA LEU A 194 3.19 -0.72 4.65
C LEU A 194 3.99 -1.59 5.62
N ASP A 195 4.01 -2.89 5.35
CA ASP A 195 4.72 -3.89 6.13
C ASP A 195 5.56 -4.76 5.20
N ILE A 196 6.88 -4.78 5.41
CA ILE A 196 7.76 -5.53 4.51
C ILE A 196 7.85 -7.01 4.88
N ILE A 197 7.68 -7.37 6.16
CA ILE A 197 7.88 -8.74 6.63
C ILE A 197 6.59 -9.54 6.49
N GLU A 198 5.47 -8.97 6.95
CA GLU A 198 4.18 -9.66 7.00
C GLU A 198 3.32 -9.44 5.74
N SER A 199 3.91 -8.94 4.65
CA SER A 199 3.17 -8.67 3.41
C SER A 199 2.92 -9.91 2.56
N ASP A 200 1.80 -9.91 1.84
CA ASP A 200 1.50 -10.85 0.76
C ASP A 200 2.23 -10.51 -0.55
N MET A 201 2.18 -11.39 -1.54
CA MET A 201 2.82 -11.16 -2.86
C MET A 201 2.33 -9.86 -3.52
N SER A 202 1.02 -9.60 -3.52
CA SER A 202 0.43 -8.38 -4.11
C SER A 202 0.76 -7.12 -3.30
N GLN A 203 0.83 -7.23 -1.97
CA GLN A 203 1.24 -6.13 -1.10
C GLN A 203 2.72 -5.77 -1.30
N ARG A 204 3.60 -6.78 -1.43
CA ARG A 204 5.01 -6.59 -1.80
C ARG A 204 5.14 -5.89 -3.14
N LEU A 205 4.36 -6.32 -4.14
CA LEU A 205 4.34 -5.69 -5.46
C LEU A 205 3.90 -4.22 -5.36
N MET A 206 2.92 -3.91 -4.52
CA MET A 206 2.50 -2.53 -4.27
C MET A 206 3.61 -1.68 -3.64
N ILE A 207 4.31 -2.22 -2.63
CA ILE A 207 5.47 -1.56 -2.00
C ILE A 207 6.56 -1.30 -3.04
N GLN A 208 6.89 -2.30 -3.86
CA GLN A 208 7.90 -2.19 -4.92
C GLN A 208 7.55 -1.06 -5.89
N TRP A 209 6.36 -1.09 -6.49
CA TRP A 209 5.93 -0.08 -7.46
C TRP A 209 5.87 1.33 -6.86
N LEU A 210 5.43 1.46 -5.60
CA LEU A 210 5.35 2.76 -4.93
C LEU A 210 6.75 3.34 -4.70
N LEU A 211 7.65 2.57 -4.09
CA LEU A 211 8.98 3.04 -3.74
C LEU A 211 9.85 3.28 -4.98
N GLN A 212 9.80 2.39 -5.99
CA GLN A 212 10.45 2.63 -7.28
C GLN A 212 9.91 3.90 -7.93
N GLY A 213 8.59 4.07 -7.97
CA GLY A 213 7.95 5.27 -8.51
C GLY A 213 8.35 6.55 -7.76
N MET A 214 8.61 6.48 -6.45
CA MET A 214 9.12 7.63 -5.68
C MET A 214 10.58 7.93 -6.00
N VAL A 215 11.41 6.90 -6.13
CA VAL A 215 12.83 7.03 -6.50
C VAL A 215 12.98 7.60 -7.91
N GLU A 216 12.16 7.18 -8.87
CA GLU A 216 12.13 7.76 -10.22
C GLU A 216 11.71 9.24 -10.21
N ALA A 217 10.77 9.59 -9.32
CA ALA A 217 10.18 10.92 -9.21
C ALA A 217 11.07 11.97 -8.52
N LEU A 218 11.78 11.56 -7.46
CA LEU A 218 12.53 12.45 -6.55
C LEU A 218 14.04 12.20 -6.58
N GLY A 219 14.46 11.01 -7.01
CA GLY A 219 15.83 10.51 -6.89
C GLY A 219 16.06 9.76 -5.58
N MET A 220 16.93 8.74 -5.63
CA MET A 220 17.23 7.85 -4.50
C MET A 220 17.70 8.62 -3.25
N ARG A 221 18.64 9.54 -3.42
CA ARG A 221 19.22 10.33 -2.31
C ARG A 221 18.19 11.21 -1.61
N ALA A 222 17.32 11.87 -2.35
CA ALA A 222 16.29 12.74 -1.78
C ALA A 222 15.27 11.95 -0.97
N VAL A 223 14.91 10.75 -1.43
CA VAL A 223 14.01 9.84 -0.71
C VAL A 223 14.65 9.37 0.61
N GLN A 224 15.92 8.94 0.58
CA GLN A 224 16.65 8.53 1.78
C GLN A 224 16.75 9.66 2.81
N GLU A 225 17.21 10.83 2.38
CA GLU A 225 17.40 11.99 3.24
C GLU A 225 16.08 12.38 3.94
N ARG A 226 14.96 12.30 3.22
CA ARG A 226 13.64 12.60 3.78
C ARG A 226 13.16 11.53 4.76
N LEU A 227 13.40 10.25 4.45
CA LEU A 227 13.11 9.14 5.36
C LEU A 227 13.92 9.19 6.65
N GLU A 228 15.15 9.70 6.62
CA GLU A 228 16.03 9.80 7.79
C GLU A 228 15.75 11.03 8.66
N LYS A 229 15.50 12.18 8.02
CA LYS A 229 15.31 13.48 8.71
C LYS A 229 13.97 13.59 9.42
N ASP A 230 12.90 13.07 8.83
CA ASP A 230 11.55 13.22 9.36
C ASP A 230 11.28 12.20 10.49
N LYS A 231 11.22 12.72 11.73
CA LYS A 231 11.00 11.91 12.94
C LYS A 231 9.62 11.24 12.96
N GLU A 232 8.57 11.94 12.50
CA GLU A 232 7.21 11.39 12.46
C GLU A 232 7.13 10.27 11.42
N LEU A 233 7.77 10.48 10.27
CA LEU A 233 7.85 9.48 9.22
C LEU A 233 8.55 8.21 9.70
N ARG A 234 9.70 8.34 10.38
CA ARG A 234 10.42 7.20 10.96
C ARG A 234 9.58 6.39 11.94
N SER A 235 8.80 7.06 12.78
CA SER A 235 7.90 6.37 13.73
C SER A 235 6.75 5.65 13.03
N SER A 236 6.34 6.14 11.86
CA SER A 236 5.27 5.56 11.05
C SER A 236 5.77 4.41 10.17
N THR A 237 7.02 4.45 9.70
CA THR A 237 7.60 3.46 8.78
C THR A 237 8.34 2.32 9.47
N VAL A 238 8.14 2.12 10.77
CA VAL A 238 8.80 1.04 11.54
C VAL A 238 8.53 -0.35 10.93
N LYS A 239 7.34 -0.56 10.38
CA LYS A 239 6.96 -1.80 9.69
C LYS A 239 7.59 -1.97 8.31
N LEU A 240 7.89 -0.85 7.64
CA LEU A 240 8.55 -0.85 6.33
C LEU A 240 10.07 -1.03 6.46
N PHE A 241 10.67 -0.44 7.49
CA PHE A 241 12.09 -0.57 7.82
C PHE A 241 12.23 -1.17 9.22
N PRO A 242 12.13 -2.51 9.34
CA PRO A 242 12.13 -3.20 10.63
C PRO A 242 13.55 -3.26 11.21
N VAL A 243 13.98 -2.19 11.88
CA VAL A 243 15.31 -2.06 12.52
C VAL A 243 15.45 -2.98 13.74
N ASP A 244 14.34 -3.22 14.45
CA ASP A 244 14.30 -3.97 15.71
C ASP A 244 13.87 -5.44 15.56
N ALA A 245 13.74 -5.95 14.32
CA ALA A 245 13.32 -7.32 14.07
C ALA A 245 14.38 -8.36 14.44
N ASN A 246 13.95 -9.61 14.63
CA ASN A 246 14.82 -10.77 14.80
C ASN A 246 15.75 -10.93 13.58
N GLU A 247 16.87 -11.63 13.75
CA GLU A 247 17.86 -11.86 12.67
C GLU A 247 17.22 -12.43 11.39
N GLU A 248 16.35 -13.42 11.51
CA GLU A 248 15.60 -13.97 10.36
C GLU A 248 14.70 -12.93 9.69
N GLY A 249 14.06 -12.05 10.48
CA GLY A 249 13.22 -10.97 9.95
C GLY A 249 14.05 -9.90 9.22
N LEU A 250 15.22 -9.57 9.75
CA LEU A 250 16.18 -8.66 9.11
C LEU A 250 16.71 -9.24 7.80
N GLU A 251 17.08 -10.53 7.77
CA GLU A 251 17.49 -11.22 6.55
C GLU A 251 16.40 -11.23 5.49
N ARG A 252 15.15 -11.57 5.87
CA ARG A 252 14.00 -11.52 4.97
C ARG A 252 13.81 -10.11 4.40
N ALA A 253 13.84 -9.08 5.24
CA ALA A 253 13.66 -7.70 4.79
C ALA A 253 14.78 -7.25 3.83
N VAL A 254 16.05 -7.55 4.12
CA VAL A 254 17.18 -7.22 3.22
C VAL A 254 17.03 -7.90 1.86
N ASN A 255 16.73 -9.20 1.85
CA ASN A 255 16.52 -9.95 0.62
C ASN A 255 15.36 -9.39 -0.21
N LEU A 256 14.27 -8.98 0.45
CA LEU A 256 13.14 -8.35 -0.23
C LEU A 256 13.52 -6.98 -0.84
N PHE A 257 14.23 -6.12 -0.10
CA PHE A 257 14.70 -4.84 -0.64
C PHE A 257 15.66 -5.02 -1.83
N GLU A 258 16.53 -6.02 -1.79
CA GLU A 258 17.42 -6.35 -2.90
C GLU A 258 16.66 -6.91 -4.10
N ALA A 259 15.71 -7.83 -3.89
CA ALA A 259 14.85 -8.36 -4.94
C ALA A 259 13.99 -7.28 -5.61
N MET A 260 13.56 -6.26 -4.85
CA MET A 260 12.82 -5.11 -5.37
C MET A 260 13.71 -4.07 -6.08
N GLY A 261 15.03 -4.24 -6.11
CA GLY A 261 15.97 -3.25 -6.67
C GLY A 261 16.10 -1.97 -5.84
N LEU A 262 15.74 -2.02 -4.56
CA LEU A 262 15.72 -0.89 -3.61
C LEU A 262 16.72 -1.12 -2.46
N GLY A 263 17.80 -1.86 -2.72
CA GLY A 263 18.78 -2.26 -1.71
C GLY A 263 19.48 -1.09 -1.01
N GLU A 264 19.50 0.09 -1.62
CA GLU A 264 20.02 1.32 -0.99
C GLU A 264 19.06 1.87 0.08
N LEU A 265 17.74 1.80 -0.12
CA LEU A 265 16.76 2.17 0.92
C LEU A 265 16.83 1.22 2.12
N GLY A 266 17.14 -0.06 1.87
CA GLY A 266 17.35 -1.07 2.90
C GLY A 266 18.70 -0.99 3.63
N ALA A 267 19.56 -0.01 3.34
CA ALA A 267 20.92 0.06 3.91
C ALA A 267 20.92 0.12 5.45
N GLY A 268 19.97 0.82 6.07
CA GLY A 268 19.82 0.87 7.52
C GLY A 268 19.50 -0.50 8.15
N VAL A 269 18.63 -1.28 7.48
CA VAL A 269 18.27 -2.65 7.91
C VAL A 269 19.46 -3.59 7.73
N ARG A 270 20.19 -3.48 6.61
CA ARG A 270 21.41 -4.25 6.34
C ARG A 270 22.49 -3.97 7.39
N ALA A 271 22.66 -2.72 7.80
CA ALA A 271 23.63 -2.35 8.83
C ALA A 271 23.29 -2.96 10.20
N GLN A 272 22.00 -3.04 10.56
CA GLN A 272 21.58 -3.74 11.79
C GLN A 272 21.81 -5.24 11.71
N LEU A 273 21.49 -5.87 10.58
CA LEU A 273 21.74 -7.31 10.38
C LEU A 273 23.21 -7.65 10.60
N GLU A 274 24.11 -6.84 10.02
CA GLU A 274 25.55 -7.03 10.20
C GLU A 274 26.00 -6.79 11.64
N LYS A 275 25.39 -5.84 12.36
CA LYS A 275 25.66 -5.63 13.79
C LYS A 275 25.24 -6.85 14.62
N VAL A 276 24.05 -7.39 14.39
CA VAL A 276 23.52 -8.58 15.08
C VAL A 276 24.43 -9.80 14.80
N ARG A 277 24.79 -10.03 13.54
CA ARG A 277 25.70 -11.12 13.13
C ARG A 277 27.09 -10.99 13.75
N ARG A 278 27.64 -9.77 13.84
CA ARG A 278 28.92 -9.51 14.52
C ARG A 278 28.84 -9.80 16.01
N SER A 279 27.78 -9.35 16.69
CA SER A 279 27.55 -9.65 18.11
C SER A 279 27.47 -11.15 18.37
N ARG A 280 26.72 -11.89 17.55
CA ARG A 280 26.64 -13.36 17.61
C ARG A 280 28.02 -14.02 17.43
N ARG A 281 28.80 -13.58 16.46
CA ARG A 281 30.16 -14.10 16.21
C ARG A 281 31.09 -13.86 17.40
N MET A 282 30.99 -12.71 18.06
CA MET A 282 31.77 -12.41 19.27
C MET A 282 31.38 -13.31 20.44
N THR A 283 30.09 -13.58 20.66
CA THR A 283 29.63 -14.49 21.73
C THR A 283 30.02 -15.96 21.50
N LEU A 284 30.13 -16.39 20.25
CA LEU A 284 30.59 -17.75 19.93
C LEU A 284 32.10 -17.92 20.19
N ASN A 285 32.89 -16.88 19.92
CA ASN A 285 34.33 -16.92 20.11
C ASN A 285 34.74 -16.90 21.60
N THR A 286 33.96 -16.24 22.47
CA THR A 286 34.21 -16.24 23.92
C THR A 286 33.93 -17.59 24.59
N ASN A 287 33.01 -18.39 24.03
CA ASN A 287 32.70 -19.73 24.55
C ASN A 287 33.66 -20.82 24.04
N SER A 288 34.61 -20.47 23.15
CA SER A 288 35.66 -21.36 22.65
C SER A 288 37.05 -21.04 23.20
N ALA A 289 37.16 -20.15 24.19
CA ALA A 289 38.42 -19.99 24.93
C ALA A 289 38.66 -21.28 25.76
N PRO A 290 39.74 -22.05 25.50
CA PRO A 290 40.06 -23.20 26.32
C PRO A 290 40.35 -22.72 27.74
N ASN A 291 39.60 -23.26 28.71
CA ASN A 291 39.81 -23.02 30.12
C ASN A 291 41.15 -23.66 30.53
N TYR A 292 42.27 -22.96 30.29
CA TYR A 292 43.58 -23.29 30.85
C TYR A 292 43.58 -22.94 32.33
N ASN A 293 42.87 -23.74 33.12
CA ASN A 293 42.98 -23.74 34.57
C ASN A 293 42.53 -25.10 35.11
N ASP A 294 43.36 -26.11 34.91
CA ASP A 294 43.35 -27.30 35.77
C ASP A 294 44.74 -27.51 36.40
N ARG A 295 44.84 -26.92 37.60
CA ARG A 295 45.41 -27.50 38.83
C ARG A 295 46.80 -28.14 38.78
N PHE A 296 47.75 -27.37 39.32
CA PHE A 296 48.77 -27.86 40.24
C PHE A 296 48.15 -28.71 41.36
N SER A 297 48.55 -29.98 41.50
CA SER A 297 48.59 -30.70 42.78
C SER A 297 49.53 -31.91 42.63
N GLY A 298 50.51 -32.01 43.54
CA GLY A 298 51.68 -32.89 43.40
C GLY A 298 51.56 -34.32 43.92
N GLY A 299 52.71 -35.01 43.86
CA GLY A 299 52.97 -36.38 44.34
C GLY A 299 52.87 -37.41 43.20
N ASP A 300 53.81 -38.31 42.92
CA ASP A 300 54.94 -38.81 43.71
C ASP A 300 55.95 -39.52 42.77
N ALA A 301 57.18 -39.70 43.27
CA ALA A 301 58.31 -40.30 42.56
C ALA A 301 58.11 -41.79 42.20
N ASN A 302 58.66 -42.27 41.07
CA ASN A 302 59.87 -43.12 41.05
C ASN A 302 60.16 -43.72 39.64
N HIS A 303 61.45 -43.94 39.40
CA HIS A 303 62.09 -44.97 38.54
C HIS A 303 62.42 -44.75 37.05
N GLN A 304 63.71 -44.46 36.87
CA GLN A 304 64.72 -45.15 36.03
C GLN A 304 64.82 -44.92 34.50
N LYS A 305 65.89 -44.19 34.16
CA LYS A 305 67.00 -44.49 33.22
C LYS A 305 66.66 -45.08 31.84
N GLY A 306 67.04 -44.35 30.79
CA GLY A 306 67.20 -44.93 29.45
C GLY A 306 67.65 -43.98 28.33
N GLN A 307 68.94 -43.65 28.33
CA GLN A 307 69.84 -43.39 27.17
C GLN A 307 69.46 -42.50 25.95
N LYS A 308 70.44 -41.63 25.66
CA LYS A 308 70.77 -40.86 24.45
C LYS A 308 70.69 -41.61 23.11
N ARG A 309 70.26 -40.90 22.03
CA ARG A 309 70.90 -40.70 20.69
C ARG A 309 69.86 -40.13 19.71
N SER A 310 69.92 -38.87 19.25
CA SER A 310 70.73 -38.28 18.16
C SER A 310 70.61 -38.94 16.77
N ARG A 311 69.94 -38.23 15.83
CA ARG A 311 70.29 -37.97 14.40
C ARG A 311 69.03 -37.39 13.71
N LYS A 312 68.94 -36.11 13.35
CA LYS A 312 69.60 -35.35 12.26
C LYS A 312 69.22 -35.86 10.85
N ASN A 313 68.40 -35.03 10.18
CA ASN A 313 68.22 -34.77 8.75
C ASN A 313 68.03 -35.94 7.77
N MET A 314 66.95 -35.89 6.97
CA MET A 314 67.06 -35.91 5.49
C MET A 314 65.75 -35.46 4.82
N MET A 315 65.88 -34.46 3.93
CA MET A 315 65.19 -34.18 2.65
C MET A 315 63.72 -34.59 2.46
N GLU A 316 62.84 -33.65 2.11
CA GLU A 316 62.66 -33.07 0.76
C GLU A 316 62.12 -34.12 -0.22
N TYR A 317 60.91 -33.92 -0.74
CA TYR A 317 60.56 -34.09 -2.14
C TYR A 317 59.13 -33.56 -2.38
N ILE A 318 59.08 -32.48 -3.16
CA ILE A 318 58.08 -32.08 -4.18
C ILE A 318 56.60 -32.09 -3.79
#